data_AF-A0A6N1DMP7-F1
#
_entry.id   AF-A0A6N1DMP7-F1
#
_cell.length_a   1.000
_cell.length_b   1.000
_cell.length_c   1.000
_cell.angle_alpha   90.00
_cell.angle_beta   90.00
_cell.angle_gamma   90.00
#
_symmetry.space_group_name_H-M   'P 1'
#
loop_
_entity.id
_entity.type
_entity.pdbx_description
1 polymer ?
#
loop_
_entity_poly.entity_id
_entity_poly.type
_entity_poly.pdbx_seq_one_letter_code
_entity_poly.pdbx_strand_id
1 'polypeptide(L)'
;MTREQDLHRWEARLTEWEARIKRLEAAVDRLEGREKDICQRDLEQLRAERESIATHVRDLRLEEAEGWADLEVRNGVLRIFDAFGERLDRLMSRTGSSRH
;
A
#
# COMPACT_ATOMS: atom_id res chain seq x y z
N MET A 1 -0.56 18.33 -12.72
CA MET A 1 -0.75 16.91 -13.06
C MET A 1 -2.21 16.71 -13.45
N THR A 2 -2.46 15.96 -14.53
CA THR A 2 -3.82 15.63 -14.98
C THR A 2 -4.40 14.47 -14.17
N ARG A 3 -5.73 14.30 -14.23
CA ARG A 3 -6.43 13.20 -13.57
C ARG A 3 -5.83 11.84 -13.84
N GLU A 4 -5.60 11.56 -15.11
CA GLU A 4 -5.05 10.30 -15.57
C GLU A 4 -3.61 10.10 -15.09
N GLN A 5 -2.82 11.18 -14.93
CA GLN A 5 -1.46 11.08 -14.41
C GLN A 5 -1.41 10.67 -12.93
N ASP A 6 -2.23 11.27 -12.04
CA ASP A 6 -2.18 10.84 -10.63
C ASP A 6 -2.82 9.44 -10.46
N LEU A 7 -3.88 9.12 -11.21
CA LEU A 7 -4.44 7.75 -11.21
C LEU A 7 -3.40 6.71 -11.64
N HIS A 8 -2.69 6.96 -12.74
CA HIS A 8 -1.66 6.03 -13.21
C HIS A 8 -0.51 5.89 -12.20
N ARG A 9 -0.13 7.00 -11.54
CA ARG A 9 0.87 6.98 -10.47
C ARG A 9 0.41 6.15 -9.26
N TRP A 10 -0.85 6.28 -8.85
CA TRP A 10 -1.42 5.53 -7.74
C TRP A 10 -1.54 4.03 -8.06
N GLU A 11 -1.98 3.69 -9.28
CA GLU A 11 -2.03 2.30 -9.78
C GLU A 11 -0.62 1.68 -9.82
N ALA A 12 0.39 2.43 -10.26
CA ALA A 12 1.78 1.99 -10.25
C ALA A 12 2.29 1.73 -8.82
N ARG A 13 2.02 2.63 -7.87
CA ARG A 13 2.37 2.44 -6.44
C ARG A 13 1.66 1.22 -5.83
N LEU A 14 0.37 1.00 -6.14
CA LEU A 14 -0.37 -0.19 -5.69
C LEU A 14 0.21 -1.50 -6.23
N THR A 15 0.76 -1.47 -7.44
CA THR A 15 1.45 -2.60 -8.06
C THR A 15 2.81 -2.85 -7.41
N GLU A 16 3.56 -1.79 -7.14
CA GLU A 16 4.85 -1.86 -6.43
C GLU A 16 4.66 -2.47 -5.03
N TRP A 17 3.68 -1.99 -4.28
CA TRP A 17 3.38 -2.53 -2.95
C TRP A 17 2.96 -3.99 -3.00
N GLU A 18 2.18 -4.41 -3.99
CA GLU A 18 1.83 -5.82 -4.14
C GLU A 18 3.07 -6.70 -4.31
N ALA A 19 4.04 -6.26 -5.13
CA ALA A 19 5.30 -6.97 -5.28
C ALA A 19 6.10 -7.01 -3.97
N ARG A 20 6.10 -5.92 -3.20
CA ARG A 20 6.78 -5.83 -1.90
C ARG A 20 6.10 -6.69 -0.82
N ILE A 21 4.77 -6.72 -0.78
CA ILE A 21 3.98 -7.62 0.07
C ILE A 21 4.31 -9.08 -0.25
N LYS A 22 4.39 -9.47 -1.53
CA LYS A 22 4.81 -10.84 -1.92
C LYS A 22 6.22 -11.20 -1.44
N ARG A 23 7.16 -10.25 -1.48
CA ARG A 23 8.50 -10.47 -0.89
C ARG A 23 8.44 -10.63 0.63
N LEU A 24 7.57 -9.85 1.27
CA LEU A 24 7.38 -9.89 2.71
C LEU A 24 6.73 -11.21 3.15
N GLU A 25 5.73 -11.71 2.42
CA GLU A 25 5.15 -13.05 2.60
C GLU A 25 6.23 -14.12 2.62
N ALA A 26 7.08 -14.15 1.59
CA ALA A 26 8.16 -15.11 1.49
C ALA A 26 9.20 -15.00 2.62
N ALA A 27 9.36 -13.82 3.22
CA ALA A 27 10.24 -13.63 4.38
C ALA A 27 9.56 -14.03 5.69
N VAL A 28 8.29 -13.69 5.87
CA VAL A 28 7.48 -14.10 7.02
C VAL A 28 7.34 -15.62 7.08
N ASP A 29 7.21 -16.28 5.94
CA ASP A 29 7.12 -17.74 5.88
C ASP A 29 8.37 -18.45 6.43
N ARG A 30 9.53 -17.80 6.35
CA ARG A 30 10.82 -18.30 6.88
C ARG A 30 11.02 -18.02 8.36
N LEU A 31 10.19 -17.18 8.97
CA LEU A 31 10.20 -16.96 10.41
C LEU A 31 9.55 -18.15 11.11
N GLU A 32 9.85 -18.31 12.40
CA GLU A 32 9.28 -19.38 13.23
C GLU A 32 8.77 -18.85 14.56
N GLY A 33 7.87 -19.62 15.19
CA GLY A 33 7.30 -19.32 16.50
C GLY A 33 6.57 -17.99 16.56
N ARG A 34 6.65 -17.33 17.72
CA ARG A 34 5.90 -16.11 18.04
C ARG A 34 6.18 -14.96 17.07
N GLU A 35 7.37 -14.88 16.50
CA GLU A 35 7.72 -13.82 15.57
C GLU A 35 7.01 -13.98 14.22
N LYS A 36 6.86 -15.22 13.73
CA LYS A 36 6.02 -15.54 12.57
C LYS A 36 4.57 -15.11 12.82
N ASP A 37 3.99 -15.49 13.95
CA ASP A 37 2.59 -15.18 14.26
C ASP A 37 2.31 -13.68 14.32
N ILE A 38 3.26 -12.89 14.82
CA ILE A 38 3.14 -11.42 14.88
C ILE A 38 3.24 -10.84 13.47
N CYS A 39 4.29 -11.21 12.71
CA CYS A 39 4.51 -10.64 11.39
C CYS A 39 3.43 -11.09 10.38
N GLN A 40 2.88 -12.28 10.54
CA GLN A 40 1.79 -12.78 9.71
C GLN A 40 0.50 -11.99 9.92
N ARG A 41 0.17 -11.63 11.17
CA ARG A 41 -0.95 -10.72 11.48
C ARG A 41 -0.74 -9.32 10.88
N ASP A 42 0.45 -8.76 11.03
CA ASP A 42 0.78 -7.45 10.47
C ASP A 42 0.71 -7.47 8.92
N LEU A 43 1.13 -8.57 8.30
CA LEU A 43 1.06 -8.81 6.86
C LEU A 43 -0.37 -8.95 6.34
N GLU A 44 -1.24 -9.67 7.06
CA GLU A 44 -2.67 -9.75 6.73
C GLU A 44 -3.35 -8.38 6.80
N GLN A 45 -3.00 -7.57 7.80
CA GLN A 45 -3.49 -6.20 7.91
C GLN A 45 -3.02 -5.34 6.71
N LEU A 46 -1.76 -5.44 6.31
CA LEU A 46 -1.25 -4.72 5.13
C LEU A 46 -1.96 -5.15 3.83
N ARG A 47 -2.27 -6.44 3.67
CA ARG A 47 -3.02 -6.92 2.50
C ARG A 47 -4.43 -6.31 2.46
N ALA A 48 -5.13 -6.31 3.59
CA ALA A 48 -6.47 -5.73 3.69
C ALA A 48 -6.45 -4.21 3.45
N GLU A 49 -5.49 -3.50 4.03
CA GLU A 49 -5.30 -2.06 3.81
C GLU A 49 -5.00 -1.75 2.34
N ARG A 50 -4.13 -2.52 1.67
CA ARG A 50 -3.84 -2.34 0.25
C ARG A 50 -5.08 -2.51 -0.62
N GLU A 51 -5.90 -3.53 -0.36
CA GLU A 51 -7.13 -3.77 -1.12
C GLU A 51 -8.17 -2.66 -0.91
N SER A 52 -8.25 -2.13 0.31
CA SER A 52 -9.08 -0.96 0.62
C SER A 52 -8.62 0.28 -0.15
N ILE A 53 -7.31 0.54 -0.20
CA ILE A 53 -6.74 1.65 -0.99
C ILE A 53 -7.00 1.44 -2.48
N ALA A 54 -6.84 0.22 -2.99
CA ALA A 54 -7.11 -0.11 -4.39
C ALA A 54 -8.57 0.13 -4.76
N THR A 55 -9.50 -0.23 -3.87
CA THR A 55 -10.93 0.06 -4.04
C THR A 55 -11.17 1.56 -4.07
N HIS A 56 -10.59 2.31 -3.12
CA HIS A 56 -10.73 3.76 -3.08
C HIS A 56 -10.21 4.44 -4.35
N VAL A 57 -9.06 4.00 -4.89
CA VAL A 57 -8.52 4.53 -6.17
C VAL A 57 -9.45 4.20 -7.35
N ARG A 58 -10.09 3.02 -7.37
CA ARG A 58 -11.10 2.67 -8.39
C ARG A 58 -12.33 3.57 -8.28
N ASP A 59 -12.79 3.85 -7.06
CA ASP A 59 -13.94 4.72 -6.84
C ASP A 59 -13.64 6.16 -7.32
N LEU A 60 -12.46 6.70 -6.98
CA LEU A 60 -11.98 8.00 -7.49
C LEU A 60 -11.83 8.06 -9.01
N ARG A 61 -11.63 6.91 -9.67
CA ARG A 61 -11.62 6.80 -11.14
C ARG A 61 -13.03 6.83 -11.73
N LEU A 62 -14.05 6.44 -10.97
CA LEU A 62 -15.46 6.46 -11.37
C LEU A 62 -16.14 7.80 -11.05
N GLU A 63 -15.64 8.57 -10.09
CA GLU A 63 -16.17 9.90 -9.76
C GLU A 63 -16.11 10.89 -10.95
N GLU A 64 -17.06 11.83 -11.01
CA GLU A 64 -17.06 12.90 -12.01
C GLU A 64 -15.96 13.94 -11.75
N ALA A 65 -15.63 14.73 -12.78
CA ALA A 65 -14.45 15.61 -12.79
C ALA A 65 -14.41 16.69 -11.70
N GLU A 66 -15.55 17.05 -11.11
CA GLU A 66 -15.69 18.19 -10.20
C GLU A 66 -15.01 17.96 -8.83
N GLY A 67 -15.08 16.73 -8.28
CA GLY A 67 -14.40 16.37 -7.02
C GLY A 67 -12.88 16.18 -7.16
N TRP A 68 -12.40 15.94 -8.38
CA TRP A 68 -11.00 15.62 -8.66
C TRP A 68 -10.09 16.86 -8.66
N ALA A 69 -10.66 18.04 -8.91
CA ALA A 69 -9.95 19.31 -8.80
C ALA A 69 -9.59 19.67 -7.35
N ASP A 70 -10.21 18.99 -6.38
CA ASP A 70 -9.97 19.25 -4.97
C ASP A 70 -8.59 18.75 -4.53
N LEU A 71 -7.76 19.71 -4.12
CA LEU A 71 -6.44 19.46 -3.54
C LEU A 71 -6.51 18.64 -2.24
N GLU A 72 -7.60 18.77 -1.47
CA GLU A 72 -7.80 18.00 -0.24
C GLU A 72 -7.98 16.51 -0.53
N VAL A 73 -8.72 16.16 -1.59
CA VAL A 73 -8.90 14.77 -2.03
C VAL A 73 -7.55 14.16 -2.40
N ARG A 74 -6.76 14.84 -3.25
CA ARG A 74 -5.45 14.34 -3.66
C ARG A 74 -4.48 14.21 -2.50
N ASN A 75 -4.45 15.20 -1.60
CA ASN A 75 -3.60 15.16 -0.41
C ASN A 75 -4.04 14.07 0.58
N GLY A 76 -5.35 13.82 0.70
CA GLY A 76 -5.91 12.71 1.47
C GLY A 76 -5.39 11.36 0.98
N VAL A 77 -5.46 11.12 -0.33
CA VAL A 77 -4.91 9.90 -0.95
C VAL A 77 -3.40 9.81 -0.71
N LEU A 78 -2.63 10.87 -0.93
CA LEU A 78 -1.19 10.85 -0.69
C LEU A 78 -0.83 10.48 0.75
N ARG A 79 -1.54 11.02 1.75
CA ARG A 79 -1.32 10.68 3.17
C ARG A 79 -1.60 9.20 3.45
N ILE A 80 -2.67 8.65 2.87
CA ILE A 80 -2.97 7.21 2.98
C ILE A 80 -1.82 6.40 2.40
N PHE A 81 -1.28 6.83 1.25
CA PHE A 81 -0.18 6.14 0.61
C PHE A 81 1.12 6.20 1.40
N ASP A 82 1.45 7.35 1.97
CA ASP A 82 2.68 7.50 2.74
C ASP A 82 2.60 6.71 4.06
N ALA A 83 1.44 6.76 4.75
CA ALA A 83 1.22 5.97 5.96
C ALA A 83 1.30 4.45 5.71
N PHE A 84 0.75 3.98 4.58
CA PHE A 84 0.87 2.59 4.16
C PHE A 84 2.34 2.22 3.87
N GLY A 85 3.04 3.06 3.12
CA GLY A 85 4.44 2.88 2.78
C GLY A 85 5.33 2.73 4.01
N GLU A 86 5.19 3.63 4.99
CA GLU A 86 5.94 3.58 6.24
C GLU A 86 5.70 2.29 7.05
N ARG A 87 4.46 1.76 7.00
CA ARG A 87 4.12 0.53 7.70
C ARG A 87 4.71 -0.70 7.01
N LEU A 88 4.67 -0.72 5.68
CA LEU A 88 5.31 -1.73 4.86
C LEU A 88 6.85 -1.71 5.03
N ASP A 89 7.48 -0.53 5.03
CA ASP A 89 8.91 -0.34 5.26
C ASP A 89 9.34 -0.86 6.64
N ARG A 90 8.56 -0.55 7.68
CA ARG A 90 8.82 -1.04 9.04
C ARG A 90 8.76 -2.55 9.12
N LEU A 91 7.74 -3.18 8.52
CA LEU A 91 7.61 -4.63 8.58
C LEU A 91 8.70 -5.33 7.74
N MET A 92 9.03 -4.80 6.56
CA MET A 92 10.16 -5.28 5.77
C MET A 92 11.50 -5.15 6.48
N SER A 93 11.72 -4.05 7.22
CA SER A 93 12.94 -3.86 8.02
C SER A 93 13.04 -4.90 9.13
N ARG A 94 11.92 -5.18 9.80
CA ARG A 94 11.82 -6.18 10.86
C ARG A 94 12.12 -7.60 10.36
N THR A 95 11.61 -7.97 9.20
CA THR A 95 11.82 -9.31 8.62
C THR A 95 13.14 -9.45 7.84
N GLY A 96 14.01 -8.41 7.86
CA GLY A 96 15.26 -8.40 7.10
C GLY A 96 15.08 -8.31 5.58
N SER A 97 13.88 -8.00 5.11
CA SER A 97 13.52 -7.86 3.69
C SER A 97 13.80 -6.46 3.12
N SER A 98 14.35 -5.55 3.92
CA SER A 98 14.64 -4.16 3.52
C SER A 98 15.90 -3.98 2.64
N ARG A 99 16.58 -5.06 2.24
CA ARG A 99 17.76 -4.99 1.35
C ARG A 99 17.37 -5.29 -0.09
N HIS A 100 17.24 -4.23 -0.90
CA HIS A 100 17.95 -4.03 -2.17
C HIS A 100 17.61 -2.66 -2.77
#